data_AF-A0A9E1TKM9-F1
#
_entry.id   AF-A0A9E1TKM9-F1
#
_cell.length_a   1.000
_cell.length_b   1.000
_cell.length_c   1.000
_cell.angle_alpha   90.00
_cell.angle_beta   90.00
_cell.angle_gamma   90.00
#
_symmetry.space_group_name_H-M   'P 1'
#
loop_
_entity.id
_entity.type
_entity.pdbx_description
1 polymer ?
#
loop_
_entity_poly.entity_id
_entity_poly.type
_entity_poly.pdbx_seq_one_letter_code
_entity_poly.pdbx_strand_id
1 'polypeptide(L)'
;MPFLPTAAYSIHLQVALDNVPNTLGRLATAIGEAGANIMSMGGFDVRGDLLVNDVVANCRDEDHAAAVVTAIENQPGVEILHWHDRTFDMHEGGKIEVVSL
;
A
#
# COMPACT_ATOMS: atom_id res chain seq x y z
N MET A 1 10.44 22.55 3.01
CA MET A 1 9.67 22.05 1.85
C MET A 1 8.58 21.15 2.40
N PRO A 2 7.31 21.56 2.47
CA PRO A 2 6.30 20.64 2.94
C PRO A 2 6.00 19.65 1.79
N PHE A 3 5.67 18.40 2.11
CA PHE A 3 5.08 17.40 1.22
C PHE A 3 5.97 16.53 0.31
N LEU A 4 7.18 16.16 0.73
CA LEU A 4 7.78 14.93 0.20
C LEU A 4 7.16 13.72 0.92
N PRO A 5 6.84 12.62 0.21
CA PRO A 5 6.43 11.40 0.89
C PRO A 5 7.51 10.91 1.85
N THR A 6 7.11 10.51 3.07
CA THR A 6 8.04 10.13 4.14
C THR A 6 7.67 8.80 4.76
N ALA A 7 8.62 8.21 5.50
CA ALA A 7 8.39 6.97 6.24
C ALA A 7 7.35 7.12 7.37
N ALA A 8 6.99 8.35 7.77
CA ALA A 8 5.96 8.59 8.79
C ALA A 8 4.55 8.23 8.30
N TYR A 9 4.32 8.28 6.98
CA TYR A 9 3.06 7.90 6.34
C TYR A 9 3.31 6.76 5.35
N SER A 10 3.94 5.70 5.82
CA SER A 10 4.24 4.52 5.02
C SER A 10 3.04 3.57 5.04
N ILE A 11 2.59 3.15 3.86
CA ILE A 11 1.60 2.09 3.70
C ILE A 11 2.30 0.81 3.26
N HIS A 12 1.85 -0.29 3.85
CA HIS A 12 2.25 -1.64 3.52
C HIS A 12 1.04 -2.33 2.91
N LEU A 13 1.16 -2.80 1.67
CA LEU A 13 0.11 -3.48 0.94
C LEU A 13 0.55 -4.88 0.57
N GLN A 14 -0.37 -5.83 0.57
CA GLN A 14 -0.24 -7.04 -0.21
C GLN A 14 -1.27 -7.00 -1.34
N VAL A 15 -0.78 -7.19 -2.56
CA VAL A 15 -1.60 -7.16 -3.76
C VAL A 15 -1.54 -8.50 -4.47
N ALA A 16 -2.67 -8.95 -5.00
CA ALA A 16 -2.73 -9.98 -6.02
C ALA A 16 -2.77 -9.30 -7.40
N LEU A 17 -1.93 -9.78 -8.30
CA LEU A 17 -1.80 -9.29 -9.66
C LEU A 17 -2.14 -10.41 -10.63
N ASP A 18 -2.91 -10.11 -11.67
CA ASP A 18 -3.03 -11.00 -12.82
C ASP A 18 -1.62 -11.30 -13.36
N ASN A 19 -1.29 -12.57 -13.49
CA ASN A 19 0.00 -13.06 -13.98
C ASN A 19 0.08 -12.97 -15.51
N VAL A 20 -0.08 -11.76 -16.02
CA VAL A 20 0.01 -11.39 -17.43
C VAL A 20 0.98 -10.21 -17.59
N PRO A 21 1.59 -10.04 -18.78
CA PRO A 21 2.50 -8.93 -19.01
C PRO A 21 1.86 -7.58 -18.68
N ASN A 22 2.66 -6.68 -18.13
CA ASN A 22 2.33 -5.28 -17.83
C ASN A 22 1.48 -5.00 -16.56
N THR A 23 0.92 -6.02 -15.86
CA THR A 23 0.13 -5.78 -14.64
C THR A 23 0.94 -5.07 -13.55
N LEU A 24 2.13 -5.60 -13.23
CA LEU A 24 3.05 -5.01 -12.25
C LEU A 24 3.51 -3.59 -12.64
N GLY A 25 3.81 -3.39 -13.93
CA GLY A 25 4.25 -2.09 -14.45
C GLY A 25 3.17 -1.03 -14.25
N ARG A 26 1.91 -1.36 -14.58
CA ARG A 26 0.77 -0.46 -14.36
C ARG A 26 0.52 -0.15 -12.89
N LEU A 27 0.64 -1.14 -12.00
CA LEU A 27 0.59 -0.91 -10.57
C LEU A 27 1.64 0.13 -10.14
N ALA A 28 2.91 -0.09 -10.51
CA ALA A 28 3.99 0.81 -10.13
C ALA A 28 3.79 2.22 -10.69
N THR A 29 3.33 2.34 -11.94
CA THR A 29 2.96 3.62 -12.55
C THR A 29 1.83 4.30 -11.79
N ALA A 30 0.75 3.60 -11.46
CA ALA A 30 -0.38 4.17 -10.73
C ALA A 30 0.02 4.73 -9.35
N ILE A 31 0.88 4.01 -8.62
CA ILE A 31 1.42 4.49 -7.34
C ILE A 31 2.24 5.76 -7.53
N GLY A 32 3.11 5.80 -8.56
CA GLY A 32 3.92 6.98 -8.87
C GLY A 32 3.09 8.18 -9.34
N GLU A 33 2.06 7.95 -10.17
CA GLU A 33 1.13 9.00 -10.64
C GLU A 33 0.27 9.56 -9.50
N ALA A 34 -0.08 8.74 -8.52
CA ALA A 34 -0.73 9.20 -7.29
C ALA A 34 0.19 10.09 -6.44
N GLY A 35 1.51 10.07 -6.68
CA GLY A 35 2.50 10.89 -6.02
C GLY A 35 3.20 10.21 -4.83
N ALA A 36 3.00 8.91 -4.64
CA ALA A 36 3.68 8.13 -3.61
C ALA A 36 5.04 7.64 -4.09
N ASN A 37 5.93 7.36 -3.12
CA ASN A 37 7.26 6.84 -3.41
C ASN A 37 7.34 5.36 -3.01
N ILE A 38 7.55 4.47 -3.98
CA ILE A 38 7.71 3.03 -3.72
C ILE A 38 9.07 2.81 -3.03
N MET A 39 9.02 2.31 -1.81
CA MET A 39 10.21 2.05 -0.99
C MET A 39 10.71 0.62 -1.16
N SER A 40 9.79 -0.33 -1.33
CA SER A 40 10.14 -1.71 -1.66
C SER A 40 8.98 -2.42 -2.34
N MET A 41 9.32 -3.43 -3.13
CA MET A 41 8.41 -4.45 -3.60
C MET A 41 9.02 -5.81 -3.22
N GLY A 42 8.18 -6.70 -2.71
CA GLY A 42 8.57 -7.96 -2.09
C GLY A 42 8.89 -9.04 -3.11
N GLY A 43 9.03 -10.27 -2.61
CA GLY A 43 9.08 -11.46 -3.46
C GLY A 43 7.74 -11.70 -4.14
N PHE A 44 7.79 -12.37 -5.29
CA PHE A 44 6.58 -12.79 -6.00
C PHE A 44 6.22 -14.22 -5.61
N ASP A 45 5.05 -14.41 -5.01
CA ASP A 45 4.46 -15.73 -4.83
C ASP A 45 3.50 -16.01 -5.99
N VAL A 46 3.90 -16.91 -6.89
CA VAL A 46 3.13 -17.25 -8.09
C VAL A 46 2.14 -18.35 -7.76
N ARG A 47 0.85 -18.04 -7.88
CA ARG A 47 -0.27 -18.94 -7.59
C ARG A 47 -1.13 -19.10 -8.84
N GLY A 48 -0.61 -19.87 -9.80
CA GLY A 48 -1.31 -20.11 -11.07
C GLY A 48 -1.42 -18.84 -11.91
N ASP A 49 -2.64 -18.33 -12.02
CA ASP A 49 -2.99 -17.11 -12.75
C ASP A 49 -2.77 -15.83 -11.94
N LEU A 50 -2.45 -15.93 -10.65
CA LEU A 50 -2.15 -14.79 -9.79
C LEU A 50 -0.69 -14.75 -9.36
N LEU A 51 -0.21 -13.54 -9.11
CA LEU A 51 1.09 -13.23 -8.55
C LEU A 51 0.88 -12.29 -7.36
N VAL A 52 1.21 -12.77 -6.16
CA VAL A 52 1.07 -12.01 -4.92
C VAL A 52 2.37 -11.27 -4.64
N ASN A 53 2.28 -9.99 -4.28
CA ASN A 53 3.43 -9.15 -3.98
C ASN A 53 3.15 -8.22 -2.79
N ASP A 54 4.14 -8.09 -1.91
CA ASP A 54 4.11 -7.07 -0.85
C ASP A 54 4.70 -5.77 -1.39
N VAL A 55 4.04 -4.64 -1.16
CA VAL A 55 4.48 -3.31 -1.62
C VAL A 55 4.53 -2.36 -0.44
N VAL A 56 5.62 -1.61 -0.34
CA VAL A 56 5.75 -0.53 0.65
C VAL A 56 5.87 0.78 -0.10
N ALA A 57 4.99 1.73 0.21
CA ALA A 57 5.00 3.05 -0.39
C ALA A 57 4.91 4.13 0.68
N ASN A 58 5.75 5.15 0.56
CA ASN A 58 5.65 6.34 1.39
C ASN A 58 4.65 7.31 0.78
N CYS A 59 3.80 7.85 1.64
CA CYS A 59 2.84 8.90 1.38
C CYS A 59 3.23 10.16 2.17
N ARG A 60 2.43 11.22 2.04
CA ARG A 60 2.76 12.55 2.60
C ARG A 60 1.91 12.91 3.82
N ASP A 61 0.73 12.30 3.90
CA ASP A 61 -0.28 12.36 4.96
C ASP A 61 -1.25 11.17 4.75
N GLU A 62 -2.24 11.03 5.65
CA GLU A 62 -3.26 9.98 5.62
C GLU A 62 -4.20 10.10 4.40
N ASP A 63 -4.61 11.32 4.04
CA ASP A 63 -5.47 11.56 2.88
C ASP A 63 -4.80 11.10 1.57
N HIS A 64 -3.49 11.35 1.44
CA HIS A 64 -2.70 10.87 0.30
C HIS A 64 -2.55 9.35 0.31
N ALA A 65 -2.40 8.72 1.48
CA ALA A 65 -2.39 7.26 1.58
C ALA A 65 -3.71 6.65 1.07
N ALA A 66 -4.86 7.20 1.47
CA ALA A 66 -6.17 6.78 0.98
C ALA A 66 -6.33 7.00 -0.54
N ALA A 67 -5.82 8.12 -1.07
CA ALA A 67 -5.82 8.40 -2.50
C ALA A 67 -4.97 7.39 -3.29
N VAL A 68 -3.82 6.99 -2.74
CA VAL A 68 -2.93 5.97 -3.36
C VAL A 68 -3.60 4.60 -3.36
N VAL A 69 -4.21 4.20 -2.26
CA VAL A 69 -5.00 2.94 -2.18
C VAL A 69 -6.12 2.95 -3.22
N THR A 70 -6.89 4.03 -3.30
CA THR A 70 -7.96 4.19 -4.30
C THR A 70 -7.40 4.10 -5.73
N ALA A 71 -6.23 4.68 -6.02
CA ALA A 71 -5.61 4.61 -7.33
C ALA A 71 -5.20 3.18 -7.72
N ILE A 72 -4.76 2.38 -6.73
CA ILE A 72 -4.41 0.96 -6.89
C ILE A 72 -5.67 0.11 -7.12
N GLU A 73 -6.73 0.29 -6.31
CA GLU A 73 -8.01 -0.43 -6.45
C GLU A 73 -8.66 -0.23 -7.83
N ASN A 74 -8.43 0.93 -8.45
CA ASN A 74 -8.92 1.24 -9.80
C ASN A 74 -8.07 0.63 -10.92
N GLN A 75 -6.99 -0.10 -10.62
CA GLN A 75 -6.18 -0.75 -11.64
C GLN A 75 -6.77 -2.10 -12.05
N PRO A 76 -7.15 -2.30 -13.33
CA PRO A 76 -7.48 -3.62 -13.86
C PRO A 76 -6.41 -4.67 -13.56
N GLY A 77 -6.83 -5.86 -13.15
CA GLY A 77 -5.93 -6.99 -12.85
C GLY A 77 -5.12 -6.82 -11.57
N VAL A 78 -5.51 -5.91 -10.68
CA VAL A 78 -4.93 -5.71 -9.35
C VAL A 78 -6.01 -5.81 -8.31
N GLU A 79 -5.77 -6.61 -7.27
CA GLU A 79 -6.60 -6.71 -6.08
C GLU A 79 -5.74 -6.43 -4.85
N ILE A 80 -6.19 -5.56 -3.95
CA ILE A 80 -5.54 -5.38 -2.65
C ILE A 80 -6.09 -6.43 -1.70
N LEU A 81 -5.25 -7.37 -1.27
CA LEU A 81 -5.63 -8.42 -0.32
C LEU A 81 -5.71 -7.87 1.11
N HIS A 82 -4.70 -7.07 1.47
CA HIS A 82 -4.61 -6.39 2.76
C HIS A 82 -3.70 -5.19 2.64
N TRP A 83 -3.98 -4.15 3.41
CA TRP A 83 -3.05 -3.05 3.59
C TRP A 83 -3.23 -2.43 4.97
N HIS A 84 -2.16 -1.83 5.48
CA HIS A 84 -2.17 -1.06 6.72
C HIS A 84 -1.19 0.10 6.60
N ASP A 85 -1.42 1.16 7.37
CA ASP A 85 -0.40 2.17 7.59
C ASP A 85 0.46 1.79 8.81
N ARG A 86 1.76 2.11 8.73
CA ARG A 86 2.74 1.76 9.77
C ARG A 86 2.41 2.37 11.14
N THR A 87 1.75 3.52 11.16
CA THR A 87 1.31 4.19 12.39
C THR A 87 0.14 3.46 13.04
N PHE A 88 -0.80 2.92 12.28
CA PHE A 88 -1.94 2.14 12.76
C PHE A 88 -1.49 0.89 13.50
N ASP A 89 -0.53 0.13 12.95
CA ASP A 89 0.06 -1.05 13.60
C ASP A 89 0.79 -0.71 14.91
N MET A 90 1.46 0.46 14.99
CA MET A 90 2.09 0.91 16.24
C MET A 90 1.08 1.41 17.28
N HIS A 91 -0.14 1.77 16.87
CA HIS A 91 -1.20 2.27 17.75
C HIS A 91 -2.24 1.21 18.17
N GLU A 92 -2.31 0.05 17.50
CA GLU A 92 -3.20 -1.05 17.88
C GLU A 92 -2.79 -1.71 19.22
N GLY A 93 -1.54 -1.49 19.68
CA GLY A 93 -1.06 -1.86 21.03
C GLY A 93 -0.99 -0.71 22.04
N GLY A 94 -1.42 0.50 21.68
CA GLY A 94 -1.16 1.75 22.43
C GLY A 94 -2.36 2.39 23.12
N LYS A 95 -3.55 1.78 23.08
CA LYS A 95 -4.71 2.29 23.83
C LYS A 95 -4.79 1.60 25.19
N ILE A 96 -4.43 2.34 26.25
CA ILE A 96 -5.00 2.07 27.58
C ILE A 96 -6.52 2.21 27.40
N GLU A 97 -7.21 1.07 27.37
CA GLU A 97 -8.65 1.03 27.48
C GLU A 97 -9.02 1.48 28.89
N VAL A 98 -9.55 2.71 29.02
CA VAL A 98 -10.16 3.15 30.28
C VAL A 98 -11.55 2.53 30.34
N VAL A 99 -11.64 1.37 30.96
CA VAL A 99 -12.91 0.80 31.40
C VAL A 99 -13.34 1.62 32.62
N SER A 100 -14.21 2.59 32.44
CA SER A 100 -14.92 3.20 33.57
C SER A 100 -15.83 2.13 34.17
N LEU A 101 -15.69 1.94 35.49
CA LEU A 101 -16.45 1.02 36.35
C LEU A 101 -17.97 1.05 36.13
#